data_AF-A0A6P0XGL3-F1
#
_entry.id   AF-A0A6P0XGL3-F1
#
_cell.length_a   1.000
_cell.length_b   1.000
_cell.length_c   1.000
_cell.angle_alpha   90.00
_cell.angle_beta   90.00
_cell.angle_gamma   90.00
#
_symmetry.space_group_name_H-M   'P 1'
#
loop_
_entity.id
_entity.type
_entity.pdbx_description
1 polymer ?
#
loop_
_entity_poly.entity_id
_entity_poly.type
_entity_poly.pdbx_seq_one_letter_code
_entity_poly.pdbx_strand_id
1 'polypeptide(L)'
;SSYYINSGFGNKDLEQFWVCSQDFILSRGEGLPGRVWLSKQPEWIIDVTIESEGYFLRNQIAKAFGVKSGFSVPVITENKVLIVLAFFTAQTRSKETKIIEIATSQAESLGKLLLNL
;
A
#
# COMPACT_ATOMS: atom_id res chain seq x y z
N SER A 1 -2.97 -13.23 -28.79
CA SER A 1 -2.98 -13.99 -27.53
C SER A 1 -2.87 -12.99 -26.40
N SER A 2 -4.00 -12.64 -25.77
CA SER A 2 -4.05 -11.61 -24.74
C SER A 2 -3.98 -12.31 -23.39
N TYR A 3 -2.77 -12.38 -22.80
CA TYR A 3 -2.58 -12.96 -21.48
C TYR A 3 -2.98 -11.91 -20.44
N TYR A 4 -4.19 -12.02 -19.90
CA TYR A 4 -4.52 -11.41 -18.61
C TYR A 4 -3.76 -12.18 -17.54
N ILE A 5 -2.71 -11.57 -16.99
CA ILE A 5 -2.05 -12.07 -15.79
C ILE A 5 -3.07 -11.90 -14.66
N ASN A 6 -3.73 -12.99 -14.29
CA ASN A 6 -4.63 -13.03 -13.15
C ASN A 6 -3.79 -12.99 -11.87
N SER A 7 -3.30 -11.80 -11.51
CA SER A 7 -2.50 -11.59 -10.31
C SER A 7 -3.41 -11.57 -9.08
N GLY A 8 -3.76 -12.76 -8.58
CA GLY A 8 -3.82 -13.01 -7.14
C GLY A 8 -5.02 -12.54 -6.32
N PHE A 9 -6.14 -12.08 -6.90
CA PHE A 9 -7.31 -11.68 -6.09
C PHE A 9 -8.60 -12.31 -6.60
N GLY A 10 -9.03 -13.42 -6.01
CA GLY A 10 -10.37 -14.01 -6.23
C GLY A 10 -11.52 -13.17 -5.64
N ASN A 11 -11.29 -11.89 -5.34
CA ASN A 11 -12.25 -11.00 -4.71
C ASN A 11 -12.45 -9.76 -5.58
N LYS A 12 -13.60 -9.70 -6.27
CA LYS A 12 -14.02 -8.60 -7.14
C LYS A 12 -14.00 -7.24 -6.43
N ASP A 13 -14.23 -7.20 -5.12
CA ASP A 13 -14.25 -5.94 -4.38
C ASP A 13 -12.83 -5.36 -4.23
N LEU A 14 -11.82 -6.19 -3.98
CA LEU A 14 -10.41 -5.73 -3.95
C LEU A 14 -9.95 -5.17 -5.29
N GLU A 15 -10.42 -5.76 -6.39
CA GLU A 15 -10.17 -5.26 -7.74
C GLU A 15 -10.83 -3.89 -7.95
N GLN A 16 -12.10 -3.71 -7.55
CA GLN A 16 -12.78 -2.42 -7.65
C GLN A 16 -12.11 -1.35 -6.78
N PHE A 17 -11.67 -1.70 -5.58
CA PHE A 17 -10.87 -0.79 -4.75
C PHE A 17 -9.59 -0.36 -5.45
N TRP A 18 -8.88 -1.29 -6.11
CA TRP A 18 -7.65 -0.97 -6.84
C TRP A 18 -7.93 -0.03 -8.01
N VAL A 19 -8.96 -0.29 -8.81
CA VAL A 19 -9.37 0.58 -9.92
C VAL A 19 -9.71 1.98 -9.43
N CYS A 20 -10.62 2.12 -8.47
CA CYS A 20 -11.02 3.44 -7.94
C CYS A 20 -9.87 4.15 -7.21
N SER A 21 -8.90 3.41 -6.66
CA SER A 21 -7.73 4.01 -6.01
C SER A 21 -6.81 4.74 -6.98
N GLN A 22 -6.86 4.44 -8.28
CA GLN A 22 -5.99 5.06 -9.29
C GLN A 22 -6.33 6.53 -9.56
N ASP A 23 -7.57 6.94 -9.26
CA ASP A 23 -8.00 8.34 -9.42
C ASP A 23 -7.48 9.26 -8.30
N PHE A 24 -6.85 8.70 -7.26
CA PHE A 24 -6.32 9.46 -6.14
C PHE A 24 -4.86 9.87 -6.39
N ILE A 25 -4.62 11.18 -6.43
CA ILE A 25 -3.27 11.75 -6.36
C ILE A 25 -2.97 12.05 -4.90
N LEU A 26 -1.94 11.40 -4.34
CA LEU A 26 -1.54 11.56 -2.93
C LEU A 26 -0.19 12.27 -2.88
N SER A 27 -0.16 13.48 -2.32
CA SER A 27 1.09 14.22 -2.15
C SER A 27 1.96 13.60 -1.05
N ARG A 28 3.22 14.01 -0.97
CA ARG A 28 4.10 13.65 0.14
C ARG A 28 3.47 14.10 1.48
N GLY A 29 3.33 13.18 2.42
CA GLY A 29 2.64 13.38 3.70
C GLY A 29 1.14 13.09 3.69
N GLU A 30 0.51 12.93 2.52
CA GLU A 30 -0.94 12.71 2.41
C GLU A 30 -1.29 11.22 2.28
N GLY A 31 -2.28 10.80 3.09
CA GLY A 31 -2.68 9.41 3.14
C GLY A 31 -1.54 8.45 3.54
N LEU A 32 -1.84 7.16 3.53
CA LEU A 32 -0.89 6.14 3.96
C LEU A 32 0.42 6.12 3.14
N PRO A 33 0.40 6.07 1.78
CA PRO A 33 1.64 6.05 1.01
C PRO A 33 2.43 7.35 1.08
N GLY A 34 1.76 8.50 1.11
CA GLY A 34 2.42 9.80 1.21
C GLY A 34 3.14 9.99 2.54
N ARG A 35 2.54 9.54 3.65
CA ARG A 35 3.21 9.54 4.96
C ARG A 35 4.44 8.62 5.00
N VAL A 36 4.34 7.42 4.43
CA VAL A 36 5.48 6.49 4.33
C VAL A 36 6.60 7.07 3.48
N TRP A 37 6.26 7.76 2.38
CA TRP A 37 7.23 8.50 1.59
C TRP A 37 7.93 9.58 2.41
N LEU A 38 7.16 10.34 3.20
CA LEU A 38 7.70 11.43 4.01
C LEU A 38 8.61 10.92 5.14
N SER A 39 8.16 9.91 5.88
CA SER A 39 8.82 9.37 7.06
C SER A 39 9.98 8.43 6.73
N LYS A 40 9.97 7.82 5.54
CA LYS A 40 10.87 6.71 5.15
C LYS A 40 10.72 5.49 6.07
N GLN A 41 9.55 5.32 6.69
CA GLN A 41 9.26 4.22 7.60
C GLN A 41 8.00 3.47 7.16
N PRO A 42 7.94 2.13 7.36
CA PRO A 42 6.71 1.38 7.12
C PRO A 42 5.59 1.84 8.05
N GLU A 43 4.35 1.83 7.56
CA GLU A 43 3.16 2.21 8.32
C GLU A 43 2.04 1.18 8.11
N TRP A 44 1.29 0.90 9.17
CA TRP A 44 0.18 -0.06 9.19
C TRP A 44 -1.08 0.62 9.75
N ILE A 45 -2.21 0.40 9.09
CA ILE A 45 -3.54 0.81 9.53
C ILE A 45 -4.39 -0.45 9.72
N ILE A 46 -4.88 -0.64 10.94
CA ILE A 46 -5.63 -1.84 11.34
C ILE A 46 -7.01 -1.88 10.67
N ASP A 47 -7.70 -0.73 10.66
CA ASP A 47 -8.97 -0.60 9.95
C ASP A 47 -9.06 0.77 9.26
N VAL A 48 -8.82 0.81 7.95
CA VAL A 48 -8.87 2.02 7.13
C VAL A 48 -10.28 2.61 7.01
N THR A 49 -11.32 1.85 7.37
CA THR A 49 -12.71 2.30 7.26
C THR A 49 -13.13 3.16 8.44
N ILE A 50 -12.45 3.07 9.59
CA ILE A 50 -12.75 3.93 10.75
C ILE A 50 -11.91 5.21 10.76
N GLU A 51 -10.86 5.27 9.94
CA GLU A 51 -10.01 6.44 9.83
C GLU A 51 -10.73 7.61 9.15
N SER A 52 -10.33 8.83 9.52
CA SER A 52 -10.85 10.05 8.90
C SER A 52 -10.41 10.17 7.43
N GLU A 53 -11.17 10.92 6.63
CA GLU A 53 -10.84 11.19 5.23
C GLU A 53 -9.50 11.93 5.08
N GLY A 54 -9.13 12.77 6.07
CA GLY A 54 -7.82 13.42 6.09
C GLY A 54 -6.67 12.45 6.39
N TYR A 55 -6.91 11.38 7.15
CA TYR A 55 -5.88 10.40 7.48
C TYR A 55 -5.76 9.30 6.41
N PHE A 56 -6.88 8.86 5.84
CA PHE A 56 -6.91 7.90 4.75
C PHE A 56 -7.94 8.34 3.70
N LEU A 57 -7.47 9.06 2.68
CA LEU A 57 -8.32 9.68 1.64
C LEU A 57 -9.20 8.69 0.88
N ARG A 58 -8.82 7.40 0.88
CA ARG A 58 -9.54 6.31 0.20
C ARG A 58 -10.53 5.59 1.14
N ASN A 59 -10.87 6.15 2.30
CA ASN A 59 -11.70 5.43 3.29
C ASN A 59 -13.12 5.09 2.75
N GLN A 60 -13.73 5.94 1.93
CA GLN A 60 -15.07 5.74 1.40
C GLN A 60 -15.10 4.58 0.41
N ILE A 61 -14.14 4.52 -0.52
CA ILE A 61 -14.03 3.38 -1.44
C ILE A 61 -13.60 2.10 -0.72
N ALA A 62 -12.79 2.21 0.34
CA ALA A 62 -12.46 1.06 1.18
C ALA A 62 -13.69 0.49 1.89
N LYS A 63 -14.58 1.35 2.41
CA LYS A 63 -15.88 0.95 2.97
C LYS A 63 -16.74 0.26 1.92
N ALA A 64 -16.86 0.86 0.73
CA ALA A 64 -17.72 0.36 -0.34
C ALA A 64 -17.29 -1.03 -0.83
N PHE A 65 -15.98 -1.28 -0.88
CA PHE A 65 -15.40 -2.52 -1.42
C PHE A 65 -14.77 -3.41 -0.35
N GLY A 66 -15.17 -3.25 0.91
CA GLY A 66 -14.81 -4.17 1.99
C GLY A 66 -13.32 -4.24 2.34
N VAL A 67 -12.50 -3.26 1.96
CA VAL A 67 -11.10 -3.18 2.39
C VAL A 67 -11.04 -2.76 3.85
N LYS A 68 -10.28 -3.51 4.66
CA LYS A 68 -10.15 -3.29 6.09
C LYS A 68 -8.76 -2.83 6.48
N SER A 69 -7.70 -3.56 6.17
CA SER A 69 -6.35 -3.13 6.59
C SER A 69 -5.54 -2.57 5.44
N GLY A 70 -4.62 -1.67 5.76
CA GLY A 70 -3.63 -1.13 4.84
C GLY A 70 -2.23 -1.21 5.45
N PHE A 71 -1.25 -1.61 4.65
CA PHE A 71 0.17 -1.61 5.01
C PHE A 71 0.96 -0.95 3.90
N SER A 72 1.97 -0.16 4.23
CA SER A 72 2.85 0.44 3.22
C SER A 72 4.30 0.42 3.68
N VAL A 73 5.20 0.16 2.75
CA VAL A 73 6.65 0.06 2.96
C VAL A 73 7.38 0.88 1.90
N PRO A 74 8.38 1.69 2.27
CA PRO A 74 9.14 2.46 1.31
C PRO A 74 10.23 1.57 0.67
N VAL A 75 10.43 1.73 -0.64
CA VAL A 75 11.62 1.23 -1.33
C VAL A 75 12.64 2.38 -1.36
N ILE A 76 13.75 2.20 -0.66
CA ILE A 76 14.75 3.26 -0.42
C ILE A 76 16.06 2.88 -1.09
N THR A 77 16.68 3.85 -1.77
CA THR A 77 18.08 3.78 -2.20
C THR A 77 18.78 5.11 -1.96
N GLU A 78 20.07 5.10 -1.61
CA GLU A 78 20.85 6.33 -1.36
C GLU A 78 20.12 7.35 -0.46
N ASN A 79 19.40 6.85 0.56
CA ASN A 79 18.59 7.65 1.48
C ASN A 79 17.44 8.44 0.80
N LYS A 80 17.00 8.04 -0.40
CA LYS A 80 15.83 8.57 -1.12
C LYS A 80 14.80 7.47 -1.31
N VAL A 81 13.52 7.82 -1.19
CA VAL A 81 12.42 6.91 -1.53
C VAL A 81 12.30 6.89 -3.05
N LEU A 82 12.39 5.72 -3.67
CA LEU A 82 12.15 5.52 -5.10
C LEU A 82 10.65 5.35 -5.37
N ILE A 83 10.04 4.43 -4.63
CA ILE A 83 8.61 4.09 -4.69
C ILE A 83 8.12 3.71 -3.30
N VAL A 84 6.80 3.69 -3.10
CA VAL A 84 6.15 3.12 -1.93
C VAL A 84 5.26 1.98 -2.39
N LEU A 85 5.42 0.82 -1.78
CA LEU A 85 4.54 -0.32 -2.01
C LEU A 85 3.42 -0.26 -0.98
N ALA A 86 2.16 -0.34 -1.44
CA ALA A 86 0.98 -0.33 -0.59
C ALA A 86 0.17 -1.62 -0.77
N PHE A 87 -0.14 -2.28 0.34
CA PHE A 87 -0.85 -3.55 0.41
C PHE A 87 -2.16 -3.36 1.16
N PHE A 88 -3.22 -4.01 0.67
CA PHE A 88 -4.56 -3.91 1.25
C PHE A 88 -5.20 -5.29 1.36
N THR A 89 -6.08 -5.46 2.34
CA THR A 89 -6.81 -6.70 2.57
C THR A 89 -8.20 -6.43 3.13
N ALA A 90 -9.14 -7.33 2.84
CA ALA A 90 -10.50 -7.29 3.38
C ALA A 90 -10.60 -7.76 4.85
N GLN A 91 -9.50 -8.25 5.42
CA GLN A 91 -9.44 -8.65 6.82
C GLN A 91 -8.86 -7.52 7.67
N THR A 92 -9.41 -7.34 8.88
CA THR A 92 -8.77 -6.55 9.93
C THR A 92 -7.54 -7.31 10.42
N ARG A 93 -6.37 -6.68 10.35
CA ARG A 93 -5.10 -7.26 10.75
C ARG A 93 -4.35 -6.27 11.60
N SER A 94 -3.91 -6.73 12.77
CA SER A 94 -3.02 -5.97 13.64
C SER A 94 -1.60 -5.94 13.06
N LYS A 95 -0.80 -4.97 13.51
CA LYS A 95 0.61 -4.86 13.12
C LYS A 95 1.37 -6.15 13.44
N GLU A 96 1.93 -6.78 12.42
CA GLU A 96 2.74 -8.00 12.56
C GLU A 96 4.21 -7.70 12.24
N THR A 97 5.08 -7.71 13.26
CA THR A 97 6.50 -7.37 13.11
C THR A 97 7.20 -8.21 12.03
N LYS A 98 6.91 -9.52 11.99
CA LYS A 98 7.49 -10.43 10.98
C LYS A 98 7.15 -10.03 9.55
N ILE A 99 5.92 -9.56 9.29
CA ILE A 99 5.53 -9.10 7.94
C ILE A 99 6.29 -7.83 7.58
N ILE A 100 6.45 -6.91 8.53
CA ILE A 100 7.20 -5.66 8.33
C ILE A 100 8.66 -5.96 8.00
N GLU A 101 9.30 -6.85 8.75
CA GLU A 101 10.69 -7.26 8.53
C GLU A 101 10.88 -7.87 7.13
N ILE A 102 10.03 -8.83 6.77
CA ILE A 102 10.09 -9.47 5.45
C ILE A 102 9.85 -8.45 4.34
N ALA A 103 8.80 -7.64 4.44
CA ALA A 103 8.47 -6.66 3.41
C ALA A 103 9.56 -5.61 3.26
N THR A 104 10.20 -5.18 4.35
CA THR A 104 11.34 -4.24 4.33
C THR A 104 12.53 -4.85 3.62
N SER A 105 12.89 -6.10 3.94
CA SER A 105 13.99 -6.82 3.28
C SER A 105 13.74 -7.02 1.78
N GLN A 106 12.50 -7.30 1.38
CA GLN A 106 12.12 -7.42 -0.02
C GLN A 106 12.13 -6.07 -0.74
N ALA A 107 11.68 -5.00 -0.08
CA ALA A 107 11.72 -3.64 -0.62
C ALA A 107 13.16 -3.18 -0.89
N GLU A 108 14.11 -3.48 0.00
CA GLU A 108 15.54 -3.22 -0.22
C GLU A 108 16.08 -3.98 -1.44
N SER A 109 15.72 -5.26 -1.57
CA SER A 109 16.14 -6.09 -2.71
C SER A 109 15.57 -5.55 -4.03
N LEU A 110 14.31 -5.13 -4.03
CA LEU A 110 13.68 -4.47 -5.18
C LEU A 110 14.36 -3.14 -5.53
N GLY A 111 14.72 -2.33 -4.52
CA GLY A 111 15.45 -1.08 -4.75
C GLY A 111 16.78 -1.29 -5.47
N LYS A 112 17.54 -2.34 -5.10
CA LYS A 112 18.77 -2.72 -5.81
C LYS A 112 18.51 -3.14 -7.25
N LEU A 113 17.42 -3.88 -7.51
CA LEU A 113 17.06 -4.29 -8.87
C LEU A 113 16.70 -3.08 -9.74
N LEU A 114 15.89 -2.16 -9.23
CA LEU A 114 15.42 -0.98 -9.96
C LEU A 114 16.55 -0.02 -10.35
N LEU A 115 17.65 0.01 -9.59
CA LEU A 115 18.84 0.80 -9.94
C LEU A 115 19.66 0.23 -11.10
N ASN A 116 19.46 -1.06 -11.44
CA ASN A 116 20.22 -1.77 -12.45
C ASN A 116 19.44 -1.97 -13.76
N LEU A 117 18.26 -1.36 -13.89
CA LEU A 117 17.45 -1.31 -15.12
C LEU A 117 17.74 -0.02 -15.89
#